data_AF-A0A966L5R9-F1
#
_entry.id   AF-A0A966L5R9-F1
#
_cell.length_a   1.000
_cell.length_b   1.000
_cell.length_c   1.000
_cell.angle_alpha   90.00
_cell.angle_beta   90.00
_cell.angle_gamma   90.00
#
_symmetry.space_group_name_H-M   'P 1'
#
loop_
_entity.id
_entity.type
_entity.pdbx_description
1 polymer ?
#
loop_
_entity_poly.entity_id
_entity_poly.type
_entity_poly.pdbx_seq_one_letter_code
_entity_poly.pdbx_strand_id
1 'polypeptide(L)'
;MRKAIELITKLFQRKPEVPELVQIVHNQEMSAVGVFAKTAESIDSDKFSSQEFLMFVKMKYCLARGIEEYAGLDQSIKLLQGAIEAKNSYLTLDQTESRYRSSKQQDFYKYIESLLASDYEDKAAFKARVAEKLVETLPHVKTEEGKVALKAYQTELESLADHELGLKLLSLFKAYQLANYSVLRTISDIVETFREKQTLDYPSLVASVISKYEVFEKLKNIIGVANNKSKPETYARMLQYIALTYRHGKSYAQFAELLQVMRKWYLPYRAILDIRRRYPRTSFKLPKQFSEDIAGVAIYDKYRKSLTDAKTGFTYVDFGDDG
;
A
#
# COMPACT_ATOMS: atom_id res chain seq x y z
N MET A 1 -66.54 27.80 -18.50
CA MET A 1 -66.80 26.47 -17.89
C MET A 1 -65.79 25.40 -18.29
N ARG A 2 -65.49 25.14 -19.57
CA ARG A 2 -64.49 24.11 -19.99
C ARG A 2 -63.10 24.26 -19.34
N LYS A 3 -62.51 25.46 -19.26
CA LYS A 3 -61.21 25.70 -18.60
C LYS A 3 -61.21 25.46 -17.08
N ALA A 4 -62.35 25.69 -16.40
CA ALA A 4 -62.48 25.44 -14.97
C ALA A 4 -62.62 23.94 -14.69
N ILE A 5 -63.36 23.22 -15.54
CA ILE A 5 -63.46 21.76 -15.50
C ILE A 5 -62.09 21.12 -15.81
N GLU A 6 -61.32 21.66 -16.76
CA GLU A 6 -59.98 21.17 -17.08
C GLU A 6 -58.95 21.42 -15.94
N LEU A 7 -59.04 22.55 -15.24
CA LEU A 7 -58.26 22.81 -14.01
C LEU A 7 -58.64 21.85 -12.87
N ILE A 8 -59.94 21.61 -12.68
CA ILE A 8 -60.45 20.69 -11.66
C ILE A 8 -60.07 19.24 -12.01
N THR A 9 -60.10 18.87 -13.29
CA THR A 9 -59.70 17.53 -13.75
C THR A 9 -58.19 17.29 -13.57
N LYS A 10 -57.35 18.33 -13.75
CA LYS A 10 -55.92 18.29 -13.39
C LYS A 10 -55.68 18.24 -11.88
N LEU A 11 -56.55 18.86 -11.07
CA LEU A 11 -56.50 18.80 -9.60
C LEU A 11 -56.94 17.44 -9.03
N PHE A 12 -57.78 16.69 -9.74
CA PHE A 12 -58.33 15.40 -9.31
C PHE A 12 -57.70 14.17 -9.97
N GLN A 13 -56.64 14.31 -10.78
CA GLN A 13 -55.77 13.17 -11.08
C GLN A 13 -55.08 12.74 -9.79
N ARG A 14 -55.70 11.78 -9.08
CA ARG A 14 -55.10 11.12 -7.92
C ARG A 14 -53.72 10.62 -8.35
N LYS A 15 -52.68 11.16 -7.72
CA LYS A 15 -51.31 10.74 -7.97
C LYS A 15 -51.25 9.21 -7.87
N PRO A 16 -50.68 8.52 -8.87
CA PRO A 16 -50.51 7.08 -8.80
C PRO A 16 -49.72 6.69 -7.55
N GLU A 17 -50.03 5.51 -7.01
CA GLU A 17 -49.24 4.90 -5.96
C GLU A 17 -47.97 4.30 -6.56
N VAL A 18 -46.92 4.22 -5.76
CA VAL A 18 -45.69 3.51 -6.17
C VAL A 18 -46.02 2.02 -6.29
N PRO A 19 -45.63 1.34 -7.39
CA PRO A 19 -45.90 -0.09 -7.54
C PRO A 19 -45.38 -0.92 -6.36
N GLU A 20 -46.14 -1.91 -5.91
CA GLU A 20 -45.80 -2.72 -4.73
C GLU A 20 -44.43 -3.38 -4.83
N LEU A 21 -44.09 -3.95 -5.99
CA LEU A 21 -42.77 -4.54 -6.24
C LEU A 21 -41.63 -3.53 -6.03
N VAL A 22 -41.83 -2.27 -6.42
CA VAL A 22 -40.84 -1.20 -6.23
C VAL A 22 -40.72 -0.85 -4.75
N GLN A 23 -41.82 -0.85 -4.00
CA GLN A 23 -41.78 -0.64 -2.55
C GLN A 23 -41.03 -1.77 -1.84
N ILE A 24 -41.25 -3.03 -2.26
CA ILE A 24 -40.54 -4.20 -1.73
C ILE A 24 -39.03 -4.05 -1.97
N VAL A 25 -38.62 -3.75 -3.20
CA VAL A 25 -37.20 -3.55 -3.54
C VAL A 25 -36.63 -2.40 -2.73
N HIS A 26 -37.29 -1.23 -2.66
CA HIS A 26 -36.83 -0.09 -1.85
C HIS A 26 -36.58 -0.50 -0.38
N ASN A 27 -37.51 -1.25 0.22
CA ASN A 27 -37.38 -1.65 1.62
C ASN A 27 -36.29 -2.71 1.84
N GLN A 28 -36.06 -3.60 0.87
CA GLN A 28 -34.93 -4.53 0.89
C GLN A 28 -33.60 -3.77 0.85
N GLU A 29 -33.46 -2.79 -0.04
CA GLU A 29 -32.26 -1.96 -0.12
C GLU A 29 -32.07 -1.12 1.16
N MET A 30 -33.14 -0.57 1.74
CA MET A 30 -33.11 0.13 3.03
C MET A 30 -32.63 -0.76 4.18
N SER A 31 -33.02 -2.04 4.18
CA SER A 31 -32.51 -3.01 5.15
C SER A 31 -31.03 -3.29 4.93
N ALA A 32 -30.61 -3.47 3.66
CA ALA A 32 -29.22 -3.72 3.30
C ALA A 32 -28.28 -2.57 3.70
N VAL A 33 -28.63 -1.31 3.38
CA VAL A 33 -27.85 -0.14 3.85
C VAL A 33 -27.77 -0.09 5.36
N GLY A 34 -28.84 -0.45 6.08
CA GLY A 34 -28.84 -0.49 7.55
C GLY A 34 -27.88 -1.52 8.13
N VAL A 35 -27.76 -2.70 7.51
CA VAL A 35 -26.78 -3.73 7.91
C VAL A 35 -25.36 -3.22 7.69
N PHE A 36 -25.05 -2.73 6.48
CA PHE A 36 -23.70 -2.26 6.18
C PHE A 36 -23.31 -1.00 6.96
N ALA A 37 -24.25 -0.10 7.24
CA ALA A 37 -24.00 1.09 8.07
C ALA A 37 -23.54 0.71 9.47
N LYS A 38 -24.21 -0.27 10.12
CA LYS A 38 -23.78 -0.77 11.44
C LYS A 38 -22.39 -1.38 11.40
N THR A 39 -22.08 -2.15 10.35
CA THR A 39 -20.74 -2.70 10.16
C THR A 39 -19.71 -1.59 9.97
N ALA A 40 -20.00 -0.58 9.15
CA ALA A 40 -19.13 0.56 8.92
C ALA A 40 -18.88 1.35 10.22
N GLU A 41 -19.93 1.64 11.00
CA GLU A 41 -19.84 2.30 12.31
C GLU A 41 -18.97 1.52 13.29
N SER A 42 -19.02 0.18 13.26
CA SER A 42 -18.18 -0.66 14.13
C SER A 42 -16.69 -0.66 13.77
N ILE A 43 -16.35 -0.37 12.50
CA ILE A 43 -14.97 -0.31 12.01
C ILE A 43 -14.44 1.14 12.06
N ASP A 44 -15.32 2.13 11.89
CA ASP A 44 -14.96 3.54 11.88
C ASP A 44 -14.17 3.94 13.13
N SER A 45 -13.18 4.82 12.94
CA SER A 45 -12.27 5.19 14.00
C SER A 45 -11.69 6.59 13.77
N ASP A 46 -11.57 7.37 14.84
CA ASP A 46 -11.04 8.74 14.77
C ASP A 46 -9.61 8.81 14.23
N LYS A 47 -8.83 7.73 14.38
CA LYS A 47 -7.47 7.64 13.81
C LYS A 47 -7.45 7.78 12.29
N PHE A 48 -8.53 7.38 11.62
CA PHE A 48 -8.68 7.50 10.17
C PHE A 48 -8.91 8.95 9.72
N SER A 49 -9.27 9.83 10.66
CA SER A 49 -9.50 11.26 10.39
C SER A 49 -8.25 12.11 10.57
N SER A 50 -7.14 11.55 11.07
CA SER A 50 -5.92 12.31 11.27
C SER A 50 -5.33 12.75 9.92
N GLN A 51 -4.80 13.98 9.87
CA GLN A 51 -4.26 14.56 8.64
C GLN A 51 -3.16 13.69 8.01
N GLU A 52 -2.26 13.15 8.85
CA GLU A 52 -1.18 12.29 8.38
C GLU A 52 -1.70 10.95 7.83
N PHE A 53 -2.70 10.36 8.47
CA PHE A 53 -3.31 9.13 7.94
C PHE A 53 -4.02 9.37 6.61
N LEU A 54 -4.79 10.45 6.49
CA LEU A 54 -5.45 10.81 5.24
C LEU A 54 -4.44 11.09 4.12
N MET A 55 -3.33 11.76 4.44
CA MET A 55 -2.21 11.93 3.51
C MET A 55 -1.67 10.57 3.07
N PHE A 56 -1.43 9.64 4.01
CA PHE A 56 -0.97 8.28 3.68
C PHE A 56 -1.95 7.52 2.77
N VAL A 57 -3.26 7.63 3.01
CA VAL A 57 -4.30 7.03 2.15
C VAL A 57 -4.22 7.60 0.73
N LYS A 58 -4.06 8.92 0.58
CA LYS A 58 -3.88 9.56 -0.74
C LYS A 58 -2.63 9.04 -1.44
N MET A 59 -1.50 8.95 -0.72
CA MET A 59 -0.26 8.41 -1.27
C MET A 59 -0.42 6.96 -1.75
N LYS A 60 -1.09 6.11 -0.95
CA LYS A 60 -1.44 4.73 -1.34
C LYS A 60 -2.25 4.69 -2.65
N TYR A 61 -3.25 5.57 -2.77
CA TYR A 61 -4.06 5.68 -3.98
C TYR A 61 -3.21 6.09 -5.19
N CYS A 62 -2.42 7.17 -5.07
CA CYS A 62 -1.60 7.66 -6.18
C CYS A 62 -0.55 6.64 -6.62
N LEU A 63 0.06 5.93 -5.67
CA LEU A 63 1.02 4.86 -5.96
C LEU A 63 0.37 3.70 -6.70
N ALA A 64 -0.80 3.22 -6.24
CA ALA A 64 -1.51 2.11 -6.86
C ALA A 64 -1.99 2.42 -8.29
N ARG A 65 -2.35 3.68 -8.55
CA ARG A 65 -2.78 4.16 -9.88
C ARG A 65 -1.62 4.64 -10.76
N GLY A 66 -0.42 4.80 -10.20
CA GLY A 66 0.75 5.29 -10.93
C GLY A 66 0.60 6.73 -11.43
N ILE A 67 -0.02 7.61 -10.64
CA ILE A 67 -0.32 9.00 -11.00
C ILE A 67 0.49 10.01 -10.17
N GLU A 68 0.39 11.29 -10.55
CA GLU A 68 1.04 12.42 -9.88
C GLU A 68 2.55 12.17 -9.64
N GLU A 69 3.09 12.55 -8.49
CA GLU A 69 4.51 12.41 -8.18
C GLU A 69 4.93 10.99 -7.77
N TYR A 70 3.99 10.03 -7.77
CA TYR A 70 4.21 8.61 -7.50
C TYR A 70 4.29 7.76 -8.77
N ALA A 71 3.99 8.34 -9.94
CA ALA A 71 4.05 7.64 -11.21
C ALA A 71 5.40 6.90 -11.36
N GLY A 72 5.36 5.60 -11.68
CA GLY A 72 6.55 4.78 -11.91
C GLY A 72 7.49 4.62 -10.70
N LEU A 73 7.04 4.84 -9.47
CA LEU A 73 7.85 4.65 -8.26
C LEU A 73 7.53 3.37 -7.47
N ASP A 74 6.44 2.66 -7.79
CA ASP A 74 5.99 1.47 -7.03
C ASP A 74 7.09 0.42 -6.85
N GLN A 75 7.71 -0.01 -7.95
CA GLN A 75 8.77 -1.00 -7.91
C GLN A 75 10.00 -0.49 -7.13
N SER A 76 10.34 0.80 -7.27
CA SER A 76 11.46 1.39 -6.56
C SER A 76 11.24 1.46 -5.05
N ILE A 77 10.02 1.79 -4.64
CA ILE A 77 9.63 1.80 -3.23
C ILE A 77 9.68 0.39 -2.65
N LYS A 78 9.16 -0.61 -3.37
CA LYS A 78 9.20 -2.02 -2.94
C LYS A 78 10.64 -2.53 -2.78
N LEU A 79 11.50 -2.26 -3.76
CA LEU A 79 12.92 -2.63 -3.69
C LEU A 79 13.62 -1.93 -2.53
N LEU A 80 13.38 -0.63 -2.33
CA LEU A 80 13.99 0.11 -1.24
C LEU A 80 13.51 -0.39 0.13
N GLN A 81 12.21 -0.63 0.28
CA GLN A 81 11.61 -1.17 1.50
C GLN A 81 12.18 -2.56 1.81
N GLY A 82 12.22 -3.47 0.82
CA GLY A 82 12.82 -4.78 0.99
C GLY A 82 14.31 -4.72 1.34
N ALA A 83 15.04 -3.73 0.81
CA ALA A 83 16.44 -3.52 1.16
C ALA A 83 16.63 -3.07 2.62
N ILE A 84 15.73 -2.24 3.13
CA ILE A 84 15.73 -1.79 4.53
C ILE A 84 15.38 -2.95 5.47
N GLU A 85 14.37 -3.75 5.13
CA GLU A 85 13.92 -4.88 5.96
C GLU A 85 15.00 -5.97 6.07
N ALA A 86 15.67 -6.29 4.95
CA ALA A 86 16.72 -7.29 4.90
C ALA A 86 18.14 -6.74 5.20
N LYS A 87 18.26 -5.48 5.62
CA LYS A 87 19.57 -4.79 5.77
C LYS A 87 20.57 -5.55 6.64
N ASN A 88 20.10 -6.16 7.73
CA ASN A 88 20.96 -6.82 8.70
C ASN A 88 21.59 -8.07 8.10
N SER A 89 20.82 -8.87 7.35
CA SER A 89 21.35 -10.03 6.64
C SER A 89 22.40 -9.63 5.63
N TYR A 90 22.16 -8.59 4.82
CA TYR A 90 23.18 -8.11 3.87
C TYR A 90 24.47 -7.64 4.56
N LEU A 91 24.36 -6.89 5.67
CA LEU A 91 25.51 -6.45 6.45
C LEU A 91 26.28 -7.63 7.05
N THR A 92 25.59 -8.65 7.57
CA THR A 92 26.22 -9.86 8.14
C THR A 92 26.97 -10.65 7.07
N LEU A 93 26.37 -10.82 5.88
CA LEU A 93 27.03 -11.50 4.75
C LEU A 93 28.32 -10.78 4.34
N ASP A 94 28.26 -9.46 4.14
CA ASP A 94 29.41 -8.63 3.75
C ASP A 94 30.54 -8.64 4.78
N GLN A 95 30.19 -8.55 6.06
CA GLN A 95 31.16 -8.66 7.16
C GLN A 95 31.82 -10.04 7.21
N THR A 96 31.04 -11.10 6.95
CA THR A 96 31.53 -12.47 6.94
C THR A 96 32.50 -12.70 5.79
N GLU A 97 32.15 -12.26 4.58
CA GLU A 97 33.04 -12.32 3.40
C GLU A 97 34.32 -11.51 3.60
N SER A 98 34.22 -10.37 4.26
CA SER A 98 35.36 -9.51 4.55
C SER A 98 36.31 -10.09 5.59
N ARG A 99 35.77 -10.74 6.63
CA ARG A 99 36.57 -11.29 7.74
C ARG A 99 37.15 -12.67 7.43
N TYR A 100 36.41 -13.52 6.73
CA TYR A 100 36.75 -14.92 6.54
C TYR A 100 37.09 -15.23 5.09
N ARG A 101 38.38 -15.12 4.76
CA ARG A 101 38.90 -15.12 3.38
C ARG A 101 39.80 -16.31 3.04
N SER A 102 39.66 -17.46 3.70
CA SER A 102 40.41 -18.65 3.26
C SER A 102 40.00 -19.04 1.83
N SER A 103 40.88 -19.70 1.08
CA SER A 103 40.61 -20.09 -0.32
C SER A 103 39.28 -20.84 -0.46
N LYS A 104 38.97 -21.77 0.44
CA LYS A 104 37.72 -22.55 0.39
C LYS A 104 36.47 -21.73 0.72
N GLN A 105 36.59 -20.76 1.61
CA GLN A 105 35.51 -19.81 1.89
C GLN A 105 35.25 -18.91 0.67
N GLN A 106 36.31 -18.42 0.01
CA GLN A 106 36.16 -17.63 -1.21
C GLN A 106 35.53 -18.45 -2.36
N ASP A 107 35.91 -19.72 -2.50
CA ASP A 107 35.29 -20.62 -3.49
C ASP A 107 33.78 -20.78 -3.23
N PHE A 108 33.38 -20.88 -1.96
CA PHE A 108 31.98 -20.91 -1.56
C PHE A 108 31.26 -19.60 -1.92
N TYR A 109 31.80 -18.43 -1.55
CA TYR A 109 31.17 -17.15 -1.88
C TYR A 109 31.02 -16.92 -3.39
N LYS A 110 32.03 -17.29 -4.18
CA LYS A 110 31.96 -17.23 -5.66
C LYS A 110 30.88 -18.15 -6.23
N TYR A 111 30.68 -19.32 -5.63
CA TYR A 111 29.59 -20.21 -6.01
C TYR A 111 28.21 -19.60 -5.71
N ILE A 112 28.06 -18.91 -4.57
CA ILE A 112 26.82 -18.19 -4.26
C ILE A 112 26.57 -17.08 -5.28
N GLU A 113 27.59 -16.31 -5.63
CA GLU A 113 27.48 -15.25 -6.64
C GLU A 113 27.09 -15.81 -8.02
N SER A 114 27.64 -16.95 -8.43
CA SER A 114 27.24 -17.58 -9.70
C SER A 114 25.81 -18.13 -9.66
N LEU A 115 25.38 -18.67 -8.52
CA LEU A 115 24.01 -19.13 -8.33
C LEU A 115 23.01 -17.96 -8.37
N LEU A 116 23.33 -16.84 -7.71
CA LEU A 116 22.55 -15.59 -7.75
C LEU A 116 22.51 -14.93 -9.15
N ALA A 117 23.47 -15.23 -10.02
CA ALA A 117 23.49 -14.73 -11.40
C ALA A 117 22.69 -15.61 -12.36
N SER A 118 22.46 -16.89 -12.03
CA SER A 118 21.93 -17.89 -12.96
C SER A 118 20.52 -18.38 -12.64
N ASP A 119 20.18 -18.61 -11.37
CA ASP A 119 18.95 -19.34 -11.02
C ASP A 119 18.60 -19.19 -9.52
N TYR A 120 17.99 -18.06 -9.15
CA TYR A 120 17.54 -17.77 -7.77
C TYR A 120 16.02 -17.60 -7.62
N GLU A 121 15.26 -17.74 -8.72
CA GLU A 121 13.79 -17.60 -8.68
C GLU A 121 13.14 -18.78 -7.94
N ASP A 122 13.68 -20.00 -8.11
CA ASP A 122 13.31 -21.14 -7.29
C ASP A 122 14.05 -21.08 -5.94
N LYS A 123 13.38 -20.50 -4.95
CA LYS A 123 13.88 -20.36 -3.57
C LYS A 123 14.23 -21.71 -2.93
N ALA A 124 13.46 -22.77 -3.22
CA ALA A 124 13.70 -24.09 -2.61
C ALA A 124 14.94 -24.75 -3.23
N ALA A 125 15.07 -24.69 -4.56
CA ALA A 125 16.25 -25.17 -5.26
C ALA A 125 17.50 -24.38 -4.86
N PHE A 126 17.39 -23.05 -4.71
CA PHE A 126 18.48 -22.20 -4.22
C PHE A 126 18.98 -22.68 -2.85
N LYS A 127 18.08 -22.80 -1.86
CA LYS A 127 18.44 -23.26 -0.50
C LYS A 127 19.11 -24.64 -0.52
N ALA A 128 18.59 -25.59 -1.31
CA ALA A 128 19.15 -26.92 -1.42
C ALA A 128 20.59 -26.92 -1.99
N ARG A 129 20.82 -26.17 -3.08
CA ARG A 129 22.14 -26.03 -3.71
C ARG A 129 23.16 -25.36 -2.78
N VAL A 130 22.75 -24.35 -2.03
CA VAL A 130 23.61 -23.69 -1.02
C VAL A 130 23.99 -24.68 0.08
N ALA A 131 23.03 -25.45 0.60
CA ALA A 131 23.27 -26.44 1.64
C ALA A 131 24.23 -27.56 1.18
N GLU A 132 24.02 -28.07 -0.03
CA GLU A 132 24.90 -29.07 -0.65
C GLU A 132 26.34 -28.55 -0.76
N LYS A 133 26.51 -27.33 -1.31
CA LYS A 133 27.83 -26.71 -1.43
C LYS A 133 28.51 -26.49 -0.07
N LEU A 134 27.74 -26.18 0.96
CA LEU A 134 28.29 -26.00 2.30
C LEU A 134 28.85 -27.31 2.83
N VAL A 135 28.11 -28.42 2.70
CA VAL A 135 28.54 -29.76 3.14
C VAL A 135 29.85 -30.15 2.46
N GLU A 136 30.01 -29.86 1.16
CA GLU A 136 31.26 -30.08 0.44
C GLU A 136 32.42 -29.21 0.96
N THR A 137 32.13 -27.97 1.37
CA THR A 137 33.15 -26.98 1.72
C THR A 137 33.67 -27.16 3.15
N LEU A 138 32.79 -27.50 4.10
CA LEU A 138 33.10 -27.57 5.53
C LEU A 138 34.31 -28.45 5.90
N PRO A 139 34.50 -29.66 5.34
CA PRO A 139 35.66 -30.51 5.65
C PRO A 139 37.01 -29.86 5.31
N HIS A 140 37.02 -28.89 4.39
CA HIS A 140 38.24 -28.24 3.91
C HIS A 140 38.53 -26.91 4.62
N VAL A 141 37.66 -26.47 5.53
CA VAL A 141 37.89 -25.30 6.38
C VAL A 141 38.62 -25.71 7.64
N LYS A 142 39.81 -25.12 7.86
CA LYS A 142 40.75 -25.53 8.91
C LYS A 142 40.34 -25.11 10.33
N THR A 143 39.59 -24.02 10.47
CA THR A 143 39.25 -23.43 11.77
C THR A 143 37.77 -23.63 12.09
N GLU A 144 37.46 -23.84 13.37
CA GLU A 144 36.07 -23.96 13.81
C GLU A 144 35.31 -22.65 13.65
N GLU A 145 35.97 -21.51 13.91
CA GLU A 145 35.40 -20.18 13.68
C GLU A 145 35.00 -19.99 12.21
N GLY A 146 35.82 -20.50 11.28
CA GLY A 146 35.54 -20.44 9.85
C GLY A 146 34.36 -21.31 9.43
N LYS A 147 34.20 -22.49 10.05
CA LYS A 147 33.05 -23.38 9.82
C LYS A 147 31.76 -22.78 10.37
N VAL A 148 31.82 -22.22 11.59
CA VAL A 148 30.68 -21.51 12.21
C VAL A 148 30.26 -20.32 11.35
N ALA A 149 31.23 -19.54 10.85
CA ALA A 149 30.93 -18.39 9.99
C ALA A 149 30.22 -18.80 8.69
N LEU A 150 30.63 -19.89 8.02
CA LEU A 150 29.95 -20.36 6.81
C LEU A 150 28.54 -20.89 7.08
N LYS A 151 28.31 -21.55 8.22
CA LYS A 151 26.96 -21.97 8.63
C LYS A 151 26.07 -20.76 8.90
N ALA A 152 26.57 -19.75 9.61
CA ALA A 152 25.84 -18.51 9.83
C ALA A 152 25.54 -17.79 8.51
N TYR A 153 26.51 -17.77 7.58
CA TYR A 153 26.33 -17.22 6.24
C TYR A 153 25.21 -17.93 5.47
N GLN A 154 25.14 -19.27 5.50
CA GLN A 154 24.03 -20.02 4.93
C GLN A 154 22.70 -19.62 5.56
N THR A 155 22.61 -19.53 6.89
CA THR A 155 21.37 -19.16 7.59
C THR A 155 20.87 -17.78 7.14
N GLU A 156 21.77 -16.82 6.97
CA GLU A 156 21.40 -15.49 6.45
C GLU A 156 20.92 -15.56 5.00
N LEU A 157 21.51 -16.39 4.14
CA LEU A 157 21.02 -16.62 2.78
C LEU A 157 19.62 -17.28 2.75
N GLU A 158 19.38 -18.24 3.63
CA GLU A 158 18.08 -18.90 3.76
C GLU A 158 17.01 -17.91 4.22
N SER A 159 17.35 -17.05 5.18
CA SER A 159 16.50 -15.95 5.64
C SER A 159 16.19 -14.97 4.49
N LEU A 160 17.20 -14.56 3.72
CA LEU A 160 17.01 -13.72 2.53
C LEU A 160 16.15 -14.37 1.45
N ALA A 161 16.22 -15.69 1.31
CA ALA A 161 15.36 -16.42 0.38
C ALA A 161 13.89 -16.39 0.81
N ASP A 162 13.58 -16.26 2.10
CA ASP A 162 12.20 -16.14 2.57
C ASP A 162 11.61 -14.74 2.31
N HIS A 163 12.45 -13.72 2.20
CA HIS A 163 12.02 -12.39 1.76
C HIS A 163 11.67 -12.37 0.26
N GLU A 164 10.56 -11.72 -0.12
CA GLU A 164 10.08 -11.67 -1.52
C GLU A 164 11.15 -11.14 -2.48
N LEU A 165 11.84 -10.06 -2.10
CA LEU A 165 12.86 -9.39 -2.92
C LEU A 165 14.28 -9.62 -2.43
N GLY A 166 14.49 -10.47 -1.40
CA GLY A 166 15.77 -10.59 -0.70
C GLY A 166 16.93 -11.05 -1.61
N LEU A 167 16.76 -12.20 -2.27
CA LEU A 167 17.78 -12.72 -3.20
C LEU A 167 17.97 -11.84 -4.43
N LYS A 168 16.88 -11.27 -4.95
CA LYS A 168 16.95 -10.32 -6.08
C LYS A 168 17.80 -9.11 -5.74
N LEU A 169 17.58 -8.52 -4.56
CA LEU A 169 18.35 -7.39 -4.07
C LEU A 169 19.80 -7.79 -3.82
N LEU A 170 20.07 -8.94 -3.20
CA LEU A 170 21.44 -9.44 -3.02
C LEU A 170 22.17 -9.57 -4.36
N SER A 171 21.53 -10.19 -5.35
CA SER A 171 22.05 -10.32 -6.71
C SER A 171 22.38 -8.95 -7.33
N LEU A 172 21.47 -7.97 -7.19
CA LEU A 172 21.71 -6.60 -7.67
C LEU A 172 22.85 -5.91 -6.92
N PHE A 173 22.94 -6.02 -5.59
CA PHE A 173 24.04 -5.45 -4.81
C PHE A 173 25.40 -6.01 -5.26
N LYS A 174 25.47 -7.32 -5.51
CA LYS A 174 26.69 -7.97 -6.03
C LYS A 174 27.02 -7.52 -7.45
N ALA A 175 26.03 -7.45 -8.35
CA ALA A 175 26.22 -7.04 -9.74
C ALA A 175 26.70 -5.58 -9.86
N TYR A 176 26.16 -4.67 -9.05
CA TYR A 176 26.57 -3.27 -9.00
C TYR A 176 27.80 -3.02 -8.10
N GLN A 177 28.45 -4.08 -7.61
CA GLN A 177 29.64 -4.02 -6.76
C GLN A 177 29.47 -3.06 -5.59
N LEU A 178 28.29 -3.05 -4.97
CA LEU A 178 28.03 -2.20 -3.83
C LEU A 178 28.66 -2.81 -2.59
N ALA A 179 29.99 -2.71 -2.50
CA ALA A 179 30.84 -3.30 -1.47
C ALA A 179 30.66 -2.70 -0.08
N ASN A 180 29.68 -1.81 0.10
CA ASN A 180 29.43 -1.18 1.38
C ASN A 180 27.94 -1.04 1.64
N TYR A 181 27.37 -2.08 2.25
CA TYR A 181 25.98 -2.11 2.69
C TYR A 181 25.67 -1.12 3.83
N SER A 182 26.66 -0.40 4.38
CA SER A 182 26.40 0.66 5.37
C SER A 182 25.51 1.78 4.83
N VAL A 183 25.39 1.94 3.51
CA VAL A 183 24.40 2.84 2.88
C VAL A 183 22.98 2.52 3.32
N LEU A 184 22.65 1.23 3.49
CA LEU A 184 21.34 0.79 3.95
C LEU A 184 21.09 1.14 5.41
N ARG A 185 22.16 1.17 6.22
CA ARG A 185 22.08 1.63 7.61
C ARG A 185 21.68 3.10 7.65
N THR A 186 22.38 3.96 6.92
CA THR A 186 22.07 5.39 6.84
C THR A 186 20.63 5.65 6.40
N ILE A 187 20.17 4.95 5.36
CA ILE A 187 18.80 5.13 4.87
C ILE A 187 17.78 4.62 5.88
N SER A 188 18.04 3.46 6.49
CA SER A 188 17.16 2.95 7.53
C SER A 188 17.07 3.91 8.72
N ASP A 189 18.16 4.56 9.11
CA ASP A 189 18.15 5.52 10.22
C ASP A 189 17.31 6.77 9.87
N ILE A 190 17.33 7.21 8.60
CA ILE A 190 16.44 8.28 8.12
C ILE A 190 14.97 7.83 8.18
N VAL A 191 14.65 6.61 7.74
CA VAL A 191 13.29 6.07 7.79
C VAL A 191 12.80 5.96 9.23
N GLU A 192 13.64 5.50 10.16
CA GLU A 192 13.29 5.44 11.58
C GLU A 192 13.04 6.84 12.15
N THR A 193 13.85 7.83 11.77
CA THR A 193 13.62 9.23 12.16
C THR A 193 12.28 9.74 11.64
N PHE A 194 11.92 9.41 10.39
CA PHE A 194 10.62 9.77 9.81
C PHE A 194 9.48 8.98 10.49
N ARG A 195 9.74 7.76 10.94
CA ARG A 195 8.78 6.90 11.67
C ARG A 195 8.54 7.35 13.10
N GLU A 196 9.44 8.12 13.70
CA GLU A 196 9.27 8.70 15.04
C GLU A 196 8.64 10.10 15.02
N LYS A 197 8.88 10.88 13.96
CA LYS A 197 8.39 12.27 13.84
C LYS A 197 7.21 12.39 12.89
N GLN A 198 6.30 13.34 13.13
CA GLN A 198 5.27 13.66 12.12
C GLN A 198 5.94 14.03 10.80
N THR A 199 5.40 13.50 9.70
CA THR A 199 6.00 13.60 8.36
C THR A 199 5.30 14.61 7.46
N LEU A 200 4.49 15.50 8.05
CA LEU A 200 3.71 16.49 7.31
C LEU A 200 4.59 17.60 6.71
N ASP A 201 5.71 17.92 7.36
CA ASP A 201 6.67 18.93 6.88
C ASP A 201 7.62 18.33 5.82
N TYR A 202 7.11 18.21 4.60
CA TYR A 202 7.84 17.64 3.47
C TYR A 202 9.18 18.36 3.16
N PRO A 203 9.28 19.71 3.17
CA PRO A 203 10.56 20.40 3.02
C PRO A 203 11.66 19.93 3.99
N SER A 204 11.33 19.69 5.26
CA SER A 204 12.29 19.15 6.23
C SER A 204 12.72 17.70 5.93
N LEU A 205 11.81 16.90 5.36
CA LEU A 205 12.16 15.55 4.87
C LEU A 205 13.14 15.62 3.70
N VAL A 206 12.91 16.54 2.75
CA VAL A 206 13.80 16.78 1.62
C VAL A 206 15.18 17.22 2.10
N ALA A 207 15.27 18.15 3.06
CA ALA A 207 16.54 18.59 3.64
C ALA A 207 17.33 17.43 4.27
N SER A 208 16.64 16.50 4.94
CA SER A 208 17.26 15.29 5.51
C SER A 208 17.91 14.43 4.42
N VAL A 209 17.26 14.29 3.27
CA VAL A 209 17.77 13.55 2.12
C VAL A 209 18.92 14.27 1.42
N ILE A 210 18.82 15.60 1.22
CA ILE A 210 19.89 16.41 0.59
C ILE A 210 21.21 16.18 1.31
N SER A 211 21.21 16.19 2.63
CA SER A 211 22.42 16.00 3.45
C SER A 211 23.12 14.64 3.26
N LYS A 212 22.43 13.65 2.67
CA LYS A 212 22.90 12.29 2.43
C LYS A 212 22.68 11.84 0.98
N TYR A 213 22.54 12.77 0.04
CA TYR A 213 22.09 12.46 -1.32
C TYR A 213 22.98 11.44 -2.05
N GLU A 214 24.29 11.52 -1.85
CA GLU A 214 25.26 10.57 -2.43
C GLU A 214 24.99 9.11 -2.06
N VAL A 215 24.38 8.85 -0.90
CA VAL A 215 23.98 7.51 -0.46
C VAL A 215 22.88 6.95 -1.36
N PHE A 216 21.93 7.81 -1.75
CA PHE A 216 20.82 7.43 -2.64
C PHE A 216 21.27 7.25 -4.08
N GLU A 217 22.19 8.09 -4.57
CA GLU A 217 22.78 7.94 -5.91
C GLU A 217 23.45 6.58 -6.09
N LYS A 218 24.11 6.06 -5.05
CA LYS A 218 24.70 4.70 -5.08
C LYS A 218 23.65 3.60 -5.20
N LEU A 219 22.47 3.77 -4.62
CA LEU A 219 21.40 2.78 -4.65
C LEU A 219 20.49 2.89 -5.86
N LYS A 220 20.45 4.04 -6.52
CA LYS A 220 19.55 4.36 -7.65
C LYS A 220 19.31 3.19 -8.61
N ASN A 221 20.38 2.56 -9.11
CA ASN A 221 20.28 1.47 -10.07
C ASN A 221 19.74 0.17 -9.45
N ILE A 222 20.03 -0.07 -8.18
CA ILE A 222 19.59 -1.24 -7.42
C ILE A 222 18.10 -1.15 -7.11
N ILE A 223 17.63 0.04 -6.72
CA ILE A 223 16.21 0.31 -6.48
C ILE A 223 15.48 0.75 -7.76
N GLY A 224 16.12 0.69 -8.93
CA GLY A 224 15.49 0.93 -10.22
C GLY A 224 14.87 2.33 -10.41
N VAL A 225 15.44 3.37 -9.79
CA VAL A 225 14.95 4.75 -9.96
C VAL A 225 15.46 5.31 -11.29
N ALA A 226 14.53 5.75 -12.14
CA ALA A 226 14.86 6.33 -13.44
C ALA A 226 15.72 7.61 -13.32
N ASN A 227 16.61 7.83 -14.29
CA ASN A 227 17.54 8.98 -14.28
C ASN A 227 16.84 10.34 -14.12
N ASN A 228 15.72 10.54 -14.81
CA ASN A 228 14.91 11.76 -14.75
C ASN A 228 14.16 11.95 -13.41
N LYS A 229 14.18 10.95 -12.53
CA LYS A 229 13.55 10.96 -11.21
C LYS A 229 14.55 10.87 -10.07
N SER A 230 15.85 10.68 -10.33
CA SER A 230 16.90 10.73 -9.31
C SER A 230 17.10 12.16 -8.84
N LYS A 231 16.36 12.53 -7.80
CA LYS A 231 16.43 13.85 -7.16
C LYS A 231 15.96 13.74 -5.71
N PRO A 232 16.45 14.61 -4.79
CA PRO A 232 16.19 14.48 -3.36
C PRO A 232 14.71 14.36 -2.99
N GLU A 233 13.84 15.09 -3.70
CA GLU A 233 12.40 15.09 -3.49
C GLU A 233 11.80 13.69 -3.72
N THR A 234 12.22 13.01 -4.77
CA THR A 234 11.76 11.66 -5.09
C THR A 234 12.11 10.69 -3.96
N TYR A 235 13.37 10.71 -3.52
CA TYR A 235 13.81 9.84 -2.42
C TYR A 235 13.09 10.19 -1.11
N ALA A 236 12.96 11.47 -0.77
CA ALA A 236 12.21 11.90 0.43
C ALA A 236 10.76 11.38 0.40
N ARG A 237 10.10 11.41 -0.77
CA ARG A 237 8.74 10.88 -0.96
C ARG A 237 8.68 9.37 -0.78
N MET A 238 9.66 8.64 -1.31
CA MET A 238 9.76 7.19 -1.11
C MET A 238 9.93 6.84 0.38
N LEU A 239 10.84 7.53 1.08
CA LEU A 239 11.09 7.30 2.50
C LEU A 239 9.89 7.68 3.38
N GLN A 240 9.22 8.80 3.07
CA GLN A 240 7.99 9.21 3.73
C GLN A 240 6.91 8.13 3.61
N TYR A 241 6.69 7.61 2.39
CA TYR A 241 5.73 6.53 2.17
C TYR A 241 6.09 5.24 2.94
N ILE A 242 7.38 4.86 2.96
CA ILE A 242 7.85 3.69 3.72
C ILE A 242 7.63 3.89 5.22
N ALA A 243 8.03 5.04 5.77
CA ALA A 243 7.85 5.37 7.18
C ALA A 243 6.36 5.36 7.59
N LEU A 244 5.49 5.92 6.76
CA LEU A 244 4.04 5.89 6.97
C LEU A 244 3.47 4.48 6.84
N THR A 245 4.02 3.63 5.97
CA THR A 245 3.63 2.23 5.87
C THR A 245 3.93 1.49 7.18
N TYR A 246 5.08 1.72 7.81
CA TYR A 246 5.39 1.15 9.12
C TYR A 246 4.51 1.71 10.24
N ARG A 247 4.26 3.02 10.24
CA ARG A 247 3.45 3.67 11.29
C ARG A 247 1.96 3.33 11.20
N HIS A 248 1.40 3.38 10.00
CA HIS A 248 -0.05 3.33 9.77
C HIS A 248 -0.53 2.03 9.14
N GLY A 249 0.35 1.05 8.88
CA GLY A 249 -0.01 -0.19 8.18
C GLY A 249 -1.21 -0.93 8.79
N LYS A 250 -1.25 -1.07 10.12
CA LYS A 250 -2.39 -1.71 10.83
C LYS A 250 -3.68 -0.90 10.69
N SER A 251 -3.60 0.42 10.88
CA SER A 251 -4.76 1.31 10.71
C SER A 251 -5.26 1.29 9.27
N TYR A 252 -4.36 1.24 8.29
CA TYR A 252 -4.72 1.17 6.88
C TYR A 252 -5.41 -0.14 6.52
N ALA A 253 -4.98 -1.27 7.10
CA ALA A 253 -5.68 -2.55 6.89
C ALA A 253 -7.15 -2.48 7.34
N GLN A 254 -7.41 -1.93 8.52
CA GLN A 254 -8.78 -1.72 9.03
C GLN A 254 -9.56 -0.68 8.21
N PHE A 255 -8.90 0.38 7.75
CA PHE A 255 -9.52 1.33 6.85
C PHE A 255 -9.87 0.70 5.50
N ALA A 256 -9.04 -0.21 4.98
CA ALA A 256 -9.34 -0.95 3.75
C ALA A 256 -10.56 -1.86 3.92
N GLU A 257 -10.74 -2.48 5.09
CA GLU A 257 -11.97 -3.20 5.44
C GLU A 257 -13.19 -2.27 5.45
N LEU A 258 -13.07 -1.09 6.06
CA LEU A 258 -14.11 -0.07 6.01
C LEU A 258 -14.46 0.31 4.56
N LEU A 259 -13.46 0.56 3.71
CA LEU A 259 -13.69 0.87 2.29
C LEU A 259 -14.43 -0.26 1.56
N GLN A 260 -14.11 -1.52 1.85
CA GLN A 260 -14.84 -2.66 1.28
C GLN A 260 -16.31 -2.70 1.72
N VAL A 261 -16.60 -2.41 2.99
CA VAL A 261 -17.97 -2.30 3.50
C VAL A 261 -18.69 -1.13 2.83
N MET A 262 -18.04 0.02 2.71
CA MET A 262 -18.62 1.20 2.09
C MET A 262 -18.90 1.01 0.60
N ARG A 263 -18.08 0.23 -0.12
CA ARG A 263 -18.39 -0.17 -1.50
C ARG A 263 -19.65 -1.02 -1.60
N LYS A 264 -19.83 -1.96 -0.68
CA LYS A 264 -21.04 -2.78 -0.61
C LYS A 264 -22.27 -1.97 -0.20
N TRP A 265 -22.08 -0.98 0.69
CA TRP A 265 -23.13 -0.04 1.10
C TRP A 265 -23.55 0.90 -0.03
N TYR A 266 -22.63 1.29 -0.91
CA TYR A 266 -22.92 2.24 -1.98
C TYR A 266 -23.92 1.72 -3.02
N LEU A 267 -23.90 0.41 -3.31
CA LEU A 267 -24.83 -0.23 -4.25
C LEU A 267 -26.32 -0.08 -3.85
N PRO A 268 -26.75 -0.54 -2.66
CA PRO A 268 -28.13 -0.36 -2.20
C PRO A 268 -28.47 1.12 -1.99
N TYR A 269 -27.52 1.95 -1.53
CA TYR A 269 -27.70 3.39 -1.43
C TYR A 269 -28.09 4.03 -2.77
N ARG A 270 -27.35 3.72 -3.84
CA ARG A 270 -27.64 4.21 -5.20
C ARG A 270 -29.01 3.72 -5.69
N ALA A 271 -29.35 2.46 -5.45
CA ALA A 271 -30.65 1.90 -5.81
C ALA A 271 -31.81 2.64 -5.13
N ILE A 272 -31.69 2.94 -3.83
CA ILE A 272 -32.68 3.74 -3.08
C ILE A 272 -32.83 5.13 -3.72
N LEU A 273 -31.72 5.82 -4.01
CA LEU A 273 -31.75 7.14 -4.64
C LEU A 273 -32.42 7.10 -6.02
N ASP A 274 -32.10 6.09 -6.83
CA ASP A 274 -32.69 5.93 -8.16
C ASP A 274 -34.20 5.68 -8.08
N ILE A 275 -34.66 4.85 -7.13
CA ILE A 275 -36.08 4.63 -6.89
C ILE A 275 -36.75 5.94 -6.44
N ARG A 276 -36.22 6.63 -5.43
CA ARG A 276 -36.79 7.90 -4.93
C ARG A 276 -36.83 8.99 -6.01
N ARG A 277 -35.85 9.01 -6.93
CA ARG A 277 -35.81 9.92 -8.07
C ARG A 277 -36.85 9.59 -9.14
N ARG A 278 -37.05 8.30 -9.46
CA ARG A 278 -38.06 7.86 -10.44
C ARG A 278 -39.49 8.06 -9.94
N TYR A 279 -39.68 8.02 -8.62
CA TYR A 279 -40.98 8.19 -7.97
C TYR A 279 -40.99 9.44 -7.08
N PRO A 280 -40.96 10.66 -7.64
CA PRO A 280 -40.93 11.88 -6.86
C PRO A 280 -42.31 12.19 -6.24
N ARG A 281 -42.30 12.84 -5.07
CA ARG A 281 -43.52 13.27 -4.35
C ARG A 281 -44.44 14.19 -5.18
N THR A 282 -43.88 14.90 -6.16
CA THR A 282 -44.63 15.74 -7.09
C THR A 282 -45.58 14.93 -7.97
N SER A 283 -45.19 13.71 -8.36
CA SER A 283 -45.93 12.87 -9.30
C SER A 283 -46.58 11.63 -8.67
N PHE A 284 -46.11 11.18 -7.49
CA PHE A 284 -46.59 9.95 -6.84
C PHE A 284 -47.06 10.17 -5.40
N LYS A 285 -47.95 9.29 -4.94
CA LYS A 285 -48.26 9.13 -3.52
C LYS A 285 -47.23 8.18 -2.89
N LEU A 286 -46.38 8.72 -2.01
CA LEU A 286 -45.25 7.98 -1.44
C LEU A 286 -45.62 7.26 -0.14
N PRO A 287 -45.15 6.01 0.06
CA PRO A 287 -45.13 5.36 1.37
C PRO A 287 -44.26 6.12 2.37
N LYS A 288 -44.49 5.93 3.68
CA LYS A 288 -43.72 6.61 4.75
C LYS A 288 -42.22 6.27 4.68
N GLN A 289 -41.90 5.05 4.29
CA GLN A 289 -40.53 4.53 4.19
C GLN A 289 -39.67 5.33 3.19
N PHE A 290 -40.28 5.96 2.18
CA PHE A 290 -39.57 6.75 1.17
C PHE A 290 -39.04 8.10 1.71
N SER A 291 -39.46 8.49 2.92
CA SER A 291 -38.96 9.68 3.63
C SER A 291 -37.96 9.37 4.73
N GLU A 292 -37.65 8.09 4.98
CA GLU A 292 -36.68 7.71 6.00
C GLU A 292 -35.26 8.08 5.57
N ASP A 293 -34.45 8.51 6.55
CA ASP A 293 -33.04 8.79 6.34
C ASP A 293 -32.28 7.50 6.02
N ILE A 294 -31.31 7.59 5.12
CA ILE A 294 -30.49 6.45 4.74
C ILE A 294 -29.32 6.35 5.72
N ALA A 295 -29.23 5.23 6.45
CA ALA A 295 -28.14 4.98 7.40
C ALA A 295 -26.78 4.92 6.69
N GLY A 296 -25.70 5.35 7.35
CA GLY A 296 -24.32 5.28 6.84
C GLY A 296 -23.86 6.45 5.95
N VAL A 297 -24.77 7.37 5.58
CA VAL A 297 -24.44 8.55 4.76
C VAL A 297 -23.35 9.42 5.40
N ALA A 298 -23.39 9.61 6.72
CA ALA A 298 -22.40 10.43 7.44
C ALA A 298 -20.97 9.90 7.30
N ILE A 299 -20.78 8.57 7.32
CA ILE A 299 -19.47 7.92 7.16
C ILE A 299 -18.99 8.08 5.71
N TYR A 300 -19.89 7.84 4.75
CA TYR A 300 -19.60 8.04 3.33
C TYR A 300 -19.15 9.47 3.05
N ASP A 301 -19.92 10.46 3.49
CA ASP A 301 -19.61 11.88 3.27
C ASP A 301 -18.33 12.32 3.99
N LYS A 302 -18.10 11.85 5.22
CA LYS A 302 -16.87 12.11 5.99
C LYS A 302 -15.63 11.75 5.17
N TYR A 303 -15.58 10.53 4.64
CA TYR A 303 -14.39 10.06 3.92
C TYR A 303 -14.32 10.56 2.50
N ARG A 304 -15.45 10.67 1.79
CA ARG A 304 -15.50 11.26 0.46
C ARG A 304 -14.98 12.70 0.48
N LYS A 305 -15.42 13.52 1.45
CA LYS A 305 -14.96 14.91 1.59
C LYS A 305 -13.48 14.98 1.95
N SER A 306 -13.02 14.20 2.93
CA SER A 306 -11.62 14.23 3.39
C SER A 306 -10.63 13.72 2.34
N LEU A 307 -11.07 12.82 1.46
CA LEU A 307 -10.26 12.22 0.40
C LEU A 307 -10.56 12.81 -0.99
N THR A 308 -11.24 13.95 -1.07
CA THR A 308 -11.39 14.73 -2.30
C THR A 308 -10.55 15.99 -2.21
N ASP A 309 -9.78 16.30 -3.25
CA ASP A 309 -9.10 17.58 -3.35
C ASP A 309 -10.12 18.71 -3.58
N ALA A 310 -10.11 19.71 -2.71
CA ALA A 310 -11.08 20.80 -2.75
C ALA A 310 -10.91 21.72 -3.97
N LYS A 311 -9.71 21.76 -4.60
CA LYS A 311 -9.41 22.61 -5.74
C LYS A 311 -9.70 21.91 -7.06
N THR A 312 -9.29 20.65 -7.19
CA THR A 312 -9.40 19.90 -8.44
C THR A 312 -10.67 19.05 -8.51
N GLY A 313 -11.30 18.76 -7.38
CA GLY A 313 -12.42 17.83 -7.28
C GLY A 313 -12.01 16.36 -7.45
N PHE A 314 -10.70 16.07 -7.54
CA PHE A 314 -10.20 14.70 -7.71
C PHE A 314 -10.36 13.91 -6.41
N THR A 315 -10.90 12.70 -6.50
CA THR A 315 -11.17 11.84 -5.33
C THR A 315 -10.15 10.69 -5.25
N TYR A 316 -9.45 10.60 -4.12
CA TYR A 316 -8.45 9.58 -3.79
C TYR A 316 -9.03 8.36 -3.06
N VAL A 317 -10.33 8.13 -3.25
CA VAL A 317 -11.06 6.99 -2.71
C VAL A 317 -12.10 6.54 -3.72
N ASP A 318 -12.25 5.23 -3.83
CA ASP A 318 -13.23 4.62 -4.73
C ASP A 318 -14.21 3.81 -3.89
N PHE A 319 -15.43 4.32 -3.79
CA PHE A 319 -16.58 3.66 -3.13
C PHE A 319 -17.45 2.87 -4.12
N GLY A 320 -17.04 2.72 -5.38
CA GLY A 320 -17.87 2.18 -6.46
C GLY A 320 -18.70 3.23 -7.18
N ASP A 321 -18.38 4.51 -6.97
CA ASP A 321 -18.99 5.67 -7.65
C ASP A 321 -18.56 5.75 -9.12
N ASP A 322 -17.35 5.27 -9.42
CA ASP A 322 -16.74 5.27 -10.75
C ASP A 322 -16.93 3.90 -11.43
N GLY A 323 -18.15 3.64 -11.90
CA GLY A 323 -18.50 2.50 -12.75
C GLY A 323 -18.80 2.93 -14.17
#